data_AF-A0AAW6UJH6-F1
#
_entry.id   AF-A0AAW6UJH6-F1
#
_cell.length_a   1.000
_cell.length_b   1.000
_cell.length_c   1.000
_cell.angle_alpha   90.00
_cell.angle_beta   90.00
_cell.angle_gamma   90.00
#
_symmetry.space_group_name_H-M   'P 1'
#
loop_
_entity.id
_entity.type
_entity.pdbx_description
1 polymer ?
#
loop_
_entity_poly.entity_id
_entity_poly.type
_entity_poly.pdbx_seq_one_letter_code
_entity_poly.pdbx_strand_id
1 'polypeptide(L)'
;MAVHGCLTAVYDTKTLGKQFMPLIRKRQDMGLWLKILAKGHTAYCCPQVLADYRTDSGMTQNKIDAAKYQWKFYRQELNFNLFKSTKYFIGYAIKGVIRK
;
A
#
# COMPACT_ATOMS: atom_id res chain seq x y z
N MET A 1 -2.67 -8.17 2.01
CA MET A 1 -2.63 -6.82 1.43
C MET A 1 -1.51 -6.86 0.41
N ALA A 2 -1.85 -6.94 -0.87
CA ALA A 2 -0.86 -6.73 -1.92
C ALA A 2 -0.53 -5.23 -1.95
N VAL A 3 0.75 -4.89 -1.95
CA VAL A 3 1.21 -3.51 -2.09
C VAL A 3 1.24 -3.25 -3.59
N HIS A 4 0.32 -2.40 -4.06
CA HIS A 4 0.23 -2.05 -5.47
C HIS A 4 0.94 -0.71 -5.67
N GLY A 5 1.98 -0.70 -6.52
CA GLY A 5 2.60 0.53 -6.99
C GLY A 5 1.77 1.17 -8.10
N CYS A 6 2.15 2.36 -8.53
CA CYS A 6 1.49 3.06 -9.64
C CYS A 6 1.88 2.54 -11.04
N LEU A 7 2.66 1.46 -11.15
CA LEU A 7 3.23 1.00 -12.42
C LEU A 7 2.17 0.44 -13.39
N THR A 8 1.22 -0.36 -12.88
CA THR A 8 0.19 -1.02 -13.69
C THR A 8 -1.23 -0.67 -13.24
N ALA A 9 -1.36 0.26 -12.31
CA ALA A 9 -2.63 0.63 -11.72
C ALA A 9 -3.25 1.82 -12.45
N VAL A 10 -4.50 1.68 -12.87
CA VAL A 10 -5.26 2.69 -13.62
C VAL A 10 -6.58 2.93 -12.91
N TYR A 11 -7.03 4.19 -12.90
CA TYR A 11 -8.35 4.57 -12.40
C TYR A 11 -8.98 5.62 -13.32
N ASP A 12 -10.31 5.68 -13.37
CA ASP A 12 -11.02 6.64 -14.21
C ASP A 12 -11.16 8.00 -13.52
N THR A 13 -10.57 9.05 -14.10
CA THR A 13 -10.66 10.43 -13.60
C THR A 13 -12.00 11.09 -13.89
N LYS A 14 -12.78 10.61 -14.87
CA LYS A 14 -14.14 11.12 -15.13
C LYS A 14 -15.09 10.68 -14.01
N THR A 15 -14.93 9.45 -13.52
CA THR A 15 -15.74 8.92 -12.41
C THR A 15 -15.23 9.39 -11.05
N LEU A 16 -13.92 9.38 -10.82
CA LEU A 16 -13.33 9.60 -9.50
C LEU A 16 -12.80 11.03 -9.27
N GLY A 17 -12.74 11.85 -10.32
CA GLY A 17 -12.02 13.11 -10.31
C GLY A 17 -10.50 12.94 -10.19
N LYS A 18 -9.76 14.05 -10.17
CA LYS A 18 -8.32 14.03 -9.90
C LYS A 18 -8.06 13.69 -8.43
N GLN A 19 -7.31 12.61 -8.19
CA GLN A 19 -6.91 12.21 -6.85
C GLN A 19 -5.42 12.47 -6.68
N PHE A 20 -5.08 13.26 -5.66
CA PHE A 20 -3.70 13.59 -5.35
C PHE A 20 -3.15 12.65 -4.28
N MET A 21 -1.86 12.34 -4.41
CA MET A 21 -1.15 11.52 -3.44
C MET A 21 -1.14 12.21 -2.06
N PRO A 22 -1.30 11.45 -0.97
CA PRO A 22 -1.17 12.01 0.36
C PRO A 22 0.27 12.47 0.61
N LEU A 23 0.42 13.55 1.40
CA LEU A 23 1.72 14.12 1.78
C LEU A 23 2.44 13.26 2.82
N ILE A 24 2.79 12.03 2.45
CA ILE A 24 3.47 11.06 3.31
C ILE A 24 4.83 10.68 2.74
N ARG A 25 5.82 10.49 3.63
CA ARG A 25 7.20 10.20 3.21
C ARG A 25 7.36 8.86 2.49
N LYS A 26 6.55 7.86 2.84
CA LYS A 26 6.55 6.52 2.25
C LYS A 26 5.12 6.00 2.16
N ARG A 27 4.87 5.09 1.22
CA ARG A 27 3.57 4.45 0.96
C ARG A 27 2.50 5.40 0.36
N GLN A 28 2.94 6.42 -0.38
CA GLN A 28 2.06 7.37 -1.07
C GLN A 28 1.04 6.65 -1.96
N ASP A 29 1.50 5.69 -2.78
CA ASP A 29 0.65 4.87 -3.64
C ASP A 29 -0.45 4.14 -2.84
N MET A 30 -0.05 3.46 -1.76
CA MET A 30 -0.97 2.72 -0.91
C MET A 30 -2.03 3.64 -0.27
N GLY A 31 -1.63 4.84 0.15
CA GLY A 31 -2.55 5.85 0.66
C GLY A 31 -3.52 6.35 -0.40
N LEU A 32 -3.06 6.57 -1.64
CA LEU A 32 -3.90 6.95 -2.77
C LEU A 32 -4.96 5.88 -3.06
N TRP A 33 -4.54 4.61 -3.20
CA TRP A 33 -5.46 3.51 -3.49
C TRP A 33 -6.48 3.29 -2.37
N LEU A 34 -6.06 3.35 -1.11
CA LEU A 34 -6.99 3.24 0.02
C LEU A 34 -7.98 4.39 0.07
N LYS A 35 -7.55 5.61 -0.27
CA LYS A 35 -8.46 6.77 -0.37
C LYS A 35 -9.50 6.57 -1.47
N ILE A 36 -9.13 6.01 -2.61
CA ILE A 36 -10.06 5.69 -3.71
C ILE A 36 -11.03 4.59 -3.29
N LEU A 37 -10.55 3.51 -2.69
CA LEU A 37 -11.37 2.40 -2.22
C LEU A 37 -12.33 2.80 -1.09
N ALA A 38 -11.89 3.68 -0.19
CA ALA A 38 -12.71 4.20 0.90
C ALA A 38 -13.94 4.99 0.42
N LYS A 39 -13.94 5.48 -0.83
CA LYS A 39 -15.11 6.12 -1.46
C LYS A 39 -16.18 5.14 -1.94
N GLY A 40 -15.99 3.83 -1.71
CA GLY A 40 -16.97 2.79 -2.06
C GLY A 40 -16.75 2.16 -3.44
N HIS A 41 -15.62 2.42 -4.09
CA HIS A 41 -15.29 1.81 -5.38
C HIS A 41 -14.62 0.45 -5.19
N THR A 42 -14.90 -0.46 -6.12
CA THR A 42 -14.29 -1.79 -6.14
C THR A 42 -13.09 -1.79 -7.07
N ALA A 43 -11.96 -2.33 -6.62
CA ALA A 43 -10.81 -2.57 -7.48
C ALA A 43 -10.94 -3.95 -8.15
N TYR A 44 -10.65 -4.01 -9.45
CA TYR A 44 -10.62 -5.24 -10.23
C TYR A 44 -9.16 -5.62 -10.54
N CYS A 45 -8.86 -6.90 -10.47
CA CYS A 45 -7.53 -7.42 -10.80
C CYS A 45 -7.44 -7.71 -12.30
N CYS A 46 -6.41 -7.20 -12.97
CA CYS A 46 -6.01 -7.67 -14.29
C CYS A 46 -4.92 -8.73 -14.11
N PRO A 47 -5.17 -10.01 -14.42
CA PRO A 47 -4.23 -11.10 -14.15
C PRO A 47 -3.02 -11.15 -15.09
N GLN A 48 -2.92 -10.22 -16.06
CA GLN A 48 -1.85 -10.18 -17.05
C GLN A 48 -0.60 -9.52 -16.47
N VAL A 49 0.57 -10.07 -16.80
CA VAL A 49 1.86 -9.45 -16.46
C VAL A 49 2.09 -8.30 -17.43
N LEU A 50 1.88 -7.07 -16.95
CA LEU A 50 2.02 -5.85 -17.76
C LEU A 50 3.34 -5.10 -17.51
N ALA A 51 4.06 -5.45 -16.45
CA ALA A 51 5.33 -4.79 -16.13
C ALA A 51 6.23 -5.68 -15.27
N ASP A 52 7.54 -5.43 -15.37
CA ASP A 52 8.57 -6.07 -14.57
C ASP A 52 9.29 -5.02 -13.71
N TYR A 53 9.59 -5.38 -12.46
CA TYR A 53 10.27 -4.50 -11.51
C TYR A 53 11.73 -4.91 -11.41
N ARG A 54 12.64 -3.96 -11.69
CA ARG A 54 14.06 -4.16 -11.43
C ARG A 54 14.31 -4.22 -9.92
N THR A 55 14.67 -5.39 -9.42
CA THR A 55 15.16 -5.59 -8.06
C THR A 55 16.66 -5.26 -7.99
N ASP A 56 16.99 -3.98 -7.92
CA ASP A 56 18.35 -3.54 -7.54
C ASP A 56 18.44 -3.37 -6.02
N SER A 57 19.66 -3.29 -5.46
CA SER A 57 19.95 -3.09 -4.03
C SER A 57 19.58 -1.69 -3.54
N GLY A 58 18.32 -1.28 -3.71
CA GLY A 58 17.81 0.05 -3.41
C GLY A 58 16.72 0.05 -2.34
N MET A 59 16.94 0.86 -1.29
CA MET A 59 16.01 1.42 -0.28
C MET A 59 15.07 0.46 0.51
N THR A 60 15.02 -0.82 0.15
CA THR A 60 14.11 -1.85 0.68
C THR A 60 14.85 -2.95 1.47
N GLN A 61 16.18 -2.83 1.63
CA GLN A 61 16.98 -3.78 2.41
C GLN A 61 16.67 -3.72 3.91
N ASN A 62 16.33 -2.54 4.44
CA ASN A 62 16.02 -2.37 5.87
C ASN A 62 14.57 -2.78 6.17
N LYS A 63 14.35 -4.09 6.35
CA LYS A 63 13.06 -4.67 6.76
C LYS A 63 12.50 -4.02 8.04
N ILE A 64 13.37 -3.61 8.96
CA ILE A 64 13.01 -2.94 10.20
C ILE A 64 12.37 -1.57 9.93
N ASP A 65 12.98 -0.76 9.05
CA ASP A 65 12.42 0.53 8.67
C ASP A 65 11.08 0.36 7.95
N ALA A 66 11.00 -0.59 7.01
CA ALA A 66 9.76 -0.89 6.31
C ALA A 66 8.59 -1.25 7.26
N ALA A 67 8.87 -2.00 8.32
CA ALA A 67 7.92 -2.34 9.37
C ALA A 67 7.53 -1.11 10.22
N LYS A 68 8.49 -0.29 10.65
CA LYS A 68 8.22 0.97 11.37
C LYS A 68 7.31 1.90 10.56
N TYR A 69 7.60 2.08 9.27
CA TYR A 69 6.76 2.89 8.38
C TYR A 69 5.37 2.28 8.15
N GLN A 70 5.25 0.95 8.09
CA GLN A 70 3.95 0.27 8.00
C GLN A 70 3.09 0.52 9.25
N TRP A 71 3.69 0.42 10.43
CA TRP A 71 3.00 0.69 11.70
C TRP A 71 2.56 2.15 11.80
N LYS A 72 3.47 3.09 11.48
CA LYS A 72 3.18 4.52 11.45
C LYS A 72 2.02 4.84 10.51
N PHE A 73 1.98 4.22 9.33
CA PHE A 73 0.89 4.39 8.38
C PHE A 73 -0.47 3.93 8.95
N TYR A 74 -0.54 2.77 9.61
CA TYR A 74 -1.79 2.30 10.22
C TYR A 74 -2.30 3.23 11.33
N ARG A 75 -1.38 3.79 12.14
CA ARG A 75 -1.73 4.59 13.31
C ARG A 75 -1.99 6.06 12.97
N GLN A 76 -1.25 6.65 12.04
CA GLN A 76 -1.30 8.08 11.73
C GLN A 76 -2.14 8.41 10.50
N GLU A 77 -2.03 7.61 9.43
CA GLU A 77 -2.75 7.91 8.18
C GLU A 77 -4.14 7.28 8.18
N LEU A 78 -4.25 6.04 8.65
CA LEU A 78 -5.52 5.31 8.68
C LEU A 78 -6.30 5.48 9.99
N ASN A 79 -5.71 6.12 11.01
CA ASN A 79 -6.29 6.33 12.34
C ASN A 79 -6.94 5.06 12.93
N PHE A 80 -6.34 3.88 12.68
CA PHE A 80 -6.90 2.63 13.18
C PHE A 80 -6.70 2.49 14.69
N ASN A 81 -7.75 2.03 15.38
CA ASN A 81 -7.67 1.61 16.78
C ASN A 81 -6.55 0.58 16.97
N LEU A 82 -5.98 0.53 18.18
CA LEU A 82 -4.79 -0.27 18.49
C LEU A 82 -5.00 -1.75 18.12
N PHE A 83 -6.18 -2.30 18.42
CA PHE A 83 -6.56 -3.67 18.07
C PHE A 83 -6.58 -3.93 16.56
N LYS A 84 -7.20 -3.04 15.77
CA LYS A 84 -7.24 -3.16 14.30
C LYS A 84 -5.84 -3.05 13.70
N SER A 85 -5.05 -2.07 14.15
CA SER A 85 -3.67 -1.86 13.71
C SER A 85 -2.81 -3.10 13.97
N THR A 86 -2.92 -3.69 15.17
CA THR A 86 -2.16 -4.87 15.57
C THR A 86 -2.53 -6.08 14.73
N LYS A 87 -3.82 -6.36 14.51
CA LYS A 87 -4.29 -7.47 13.67
C LYS A 87 -3.72 -7.40 12.25
N TYR A 88 -3.79 -6.23 11.61
CA TYR A 88 -3.26 -6.06 10.25
C TYR A 88 -1.73 -6.09 10.21
N PHE A 89 -1.06 -5.56 11.25
CA PHE A 89 0.39 -5.59 11.36
C PHE A 89 0.93 -7.01 11.56
N ILE A 90 0.29 -7.84 12.38
CA ILE A 90 0.64 -9.26 12.54
C ILE A 90 0.53 -10.00 11.19
N GLY A 91 -0.56 -9.81 10.46
CA GLY A 91 -0.72 -10.42 9.13
C GLY A 91 0.33 -9.96 8.12
N TYR A 92 0.76 -8.69 8.20
CA TYR A 92 1.88 -8.17 7.41
C TYR A 92 3.22 -8.82 7.80
N ALA A 93 3.50 -8.91 9.11
CA ALA A 93 4.73 -9.51 9.64
C ALA A 93 4.84 -10.99 9.27
N ILE A 94 3.78 -11.77 9.47
CA ILE A 94 3.72 -13.19 9.10
C ILE A 94 4.02 -13.37 7.61
N LYS A 95 3.39 -12.58 6.73
CA LYS A 95 3.64 -12.66 5.27
C LYS A 95 5.06 -12.27 4.90
N GLY A 96 5.66 -11.31 5.60
CA GLY A 96 7.06 -10.90 5.40
C GLY A 96 8.09 -11.92 5.90
N VAL A 97 7.70 -12.81 6.82
CA VAL A 97 8.54 -13.92 7.30
C VAL A 97 8.35 -15.18 6.42
N ILE A 98 7.12 -15.45 5.97
CA ILE A 98 6.78 -16.64 5.17
C ILE A 98 7.27 -16.51 3.72
N ARG A 99 7.22 -15.32 3.11
CA ARG A 99 7.90 -15.08 1.82
C ARG A 99 9.39 -14.89 2.08
N LYS A 100 10.11 -16.01 2.17
CA LYS A 100 11.56 -16.09 2.00
C LYS A 100 11.90 -16.33 0.54
#